data_AF-A0A5N4B6X5-F1
#
_entry.id   AF-A0A5N4B6X5-F1
#
_cell.length_a   1.000
_cell.length_b   1.000
_cell.length_c   1.000
_cell.angle_alpha   90.00
_cell.angle_beta   90.00
_cell.angle_gamma   90.00
#
_symmetry.space_group_name_H-M   'P 1'
#
loop_
_entity.id
_entity.type
_entity.pdbx_description
1 polymer ?
#
loop_
_entity_poly.entity_id
_entity_poly.type
_entity_poly.pdbx_seq_one_letter_code
_entity_poly.pdbx_strand_id
1 'polypeptide(L)'
;MHMDSQLRWNNHVDQVSSKMSSNIFALRNLANYVSSTVLRIAYFALCQSHMAYCITIWGHAASAKRVFGMQRKVIRVVARLFYRTDCKSAFKRLRIMTFYSLYVYSCLCYAKANLHCFNTCKDVHSHSTRNSENLRTPFVRLATSQYGPNFWSVKFFNALPTEIKNLPTHLFKKQVKETLLCNPLYCIEDYFVVKFKC
;
A
#
# COMPACT_ATOMS: atom_id res chain seq x y z
N MET A 1 10.94 -14.84 0.60
CA MET A 1 9.51 -14.91 0.94
C MET A 1 9.27 -16.29 1.53
N HIS A 2 8.84 -16.41 2.78
CA HIS A 2 8.49 -17.70 3.36
C HIS A 2 6.97 -17.78 3.48
N MET A 3 6.37 -18.70 2.74
CA MET A 3 4.94 -19.01 2.85
C MET A 3 4.77 -20.16 3.84
N ASP A 4 3.97 -19.94 4.87
CA ASP A 4 3.57 -21.01 5.78
C ASP A 4 2.59 -21.95 5.07
N SER A 5 2.59 -23.22 5.47
CA SER A 5 1.63 -24.27 5.09
C SER A 5 0.17 -23.88 5.27
N GLN A 6 -0.12 -22.95 6.20
CA GLN A 6 -1.46 -22.41 6.44
C GLN A 6 -1.74 -21.08 5.72
N LEU A 7 -0.87 -20.68 4.78
CA LEU A 7 -0.90 -19.37 4.09
C LEU A 7 -0.93 -18.18 5.07
N ARG A 8 -0.32 -18.36 6.24
CA ARG A 8 -0.16 -17.29 7.24
C ARG A 8 1.10 -16.49 6.93
N TRP A 9 0.96 -15.16 6.99
CA TRP A 9 2.06 -14.23 6.69
C TRP A 9 2.93 -13.87 7.90
N ASN A 10 2.72 -14.52 9.06
CA ASN A 10 3.39 -14.17 10.31
C ASN A 10 4.91 -14.31 10.22
N ASN A 11 5.42 -15.43 9.72
CA ASN A 11 6.86 -15.66 9.57
C ASN A 11 7.51 -14.60 8.67
N HIS A 12 6.87 -14.28 7.54
CA HIS A 12 7.33 -13.22 6.63
C HIS A 12 7.30 -11.84 7.31
N VAL A 13 6.20 -11.51 7.99
CA VAL A 13 6.05 -10.25 8.74
C VAL A 13 7.11 -10.14 9.84
N ASP A 14 7.46 -11.23 10.50
CA ASP A 14 8.47 -11.27 11.56
C ASP A 14 9.87 -11.04 11.00
N GLN A 15 10.19 -11.64 9.86
CA GLN A 15 11.45 -11.37 9.15
C GLN A 15 11.55 -9.91 8.71
N VAL A 16 10.50 -9.36 8.09
CA VAL A 16 10.45 -7.95 7.69
C VAL A 16 10.57 -7.05 8.93
N SER A 17 9.86 -7.34 10.01
CA SER A 17 9.90 -6.56 11.26
C SER A 17 11.26 -6.61 11.94
N SER A 18 11.92 -7.77 11.92
CA SER A 18 13.29 -7.94 12.43
C SER A 18 14.26 -7.07 11.64
N LYS A 19 14.22 -7.14 10.30
CA LYS A 19 15.06 -6.32 9.43
C LYS A 19 14.79 -4.82 9.62
N MET A 20 13.52 -4.43 9.75
CA MET A 20 13.15 -3.05 10.07
C MET A 20 13.70 -2.58 11.42
N SER A 21 13.76 -3.44 12.43
CA SER A 21 14.32 -3.09 13.74
C SER A 21 15.79 -2.71 13.63
N SER A 22 16.58 -3.52 12.93
CA SER A 22 18.00 -3.23 12.65
C SER A 22 18.16 -1.95 11.84
N ASN A 23 17.31 -1.74 10.82
CA ASN A 23 17.38 -0.56 9.96
C ASN A 23 16.95 0.73 10.70
N ILE A 24 16.03 0.65 11.67
CA ILE A 24 15.70 1.78 12.56
C ILE A 24 16.94 2.22 13.35
N PHE A 25 17.69 1.26 13.90
CA PHE A 25 18.91 1.56 14.64
C PHE A 25 19.95 2.24 13.75
N ALA A 26 20.21 1.67 12.56
CA ALA A 26 21.13 2.27 11.58
C ALA A 26 20.71 3.70 11.19
N LEU A 27 19.42 3.91 10.88
CA LEU A 27 18.90 5.24 10.54
C LEU A 27 18.98 6.23 11.71
N ARG A 28 18.80 5.76 12.95
CA ARG A 28 18.91 6.61 14.14
C ARG A 28 20.34 7.11 14.32
N ASN A 29 21.33 6.25 14.12
CA ASN A 29 22.74 6.65 14.18
C ASN A 29 23.05 7.63 13.04
N LEU A 30 22.61 7.32 11.82
CA LEU A 30 22.84 8.17 10.66
C LEU A 30 22.19 9.56 10.81
N ALA A 31 21.04 9.66 11.48
CA ALA A 31 20.27 10.90 11.63
C ALA A 31 21.03 12.05 12.31
N ASN A 32 22.09 11.75 13.05
CA ASN A 32 22.95 12.74 13.71
C ASN A 32 23.99 13.36 12.77
N TYR A 33 24.29 12.72 11.63
CA TYR A 33 25.40 13.09 10.75
C TYR A 33 24.96 13.55 9.36
N VAL A 34 23.70 13.33 8.98
CA VAL A 34 23.23 13.63 7.61
C VAL A 34 22.03 14.56 7.59
N SER A 35 21.80 15.17 6.41
CA SER A 35 20.62 15.99 6.16
C SER A 35 19.34 15.15 6.10
N SER A 36 18.19 15.78 6.35
CA SER A 36 16.88 15.14 6.26
C SER A 36 16.61 14.51 4.88
N THR A 37 17.17 15.09 3.81
CA THR A 37 17.05 14.56 2.45
C THR A 37 17.79 13.23 2.29
N VAL A 38 19.04 13.15 2.75
CA VAL A 38 19.83 11.91 2.71
C VAL A 38 19.18 10.84 3.58
N LEU A 39 18.70 11.21 4.77
CA LEU A 39 18.02 10.29 5.68
C LEU A 39 16.73 9.73 5.07
N ARG A 40 15.99 10.55 4.31
CA ARG A 40 14.82 10.11 3.54
C ARG A 40 15.19 9.14 2.42
N ILE A 41 16.29 9.37 1.71
CA ILE A 41 16.80 8.43 0.70
C ILE A 41 17.15 7.09 1.34
N ALA A 42 17.88 7.12 2.46
CA ALA A 42 18.23 5.94 3.23
C ALA A 42 16.99 5.17 3.72
N TYR A 43 15.92 5.87 4.12
CA TYR A 43 14.63 5.25 4.43
C TYR A 43 14.04 4.48 3.24
N PHE A 44 14.05 5.05 2.04
CA PHE A 44 13.52 4.35 0.86
C PHE A 44 14.35 3.09 0.55
N ALA A 45 15.68 3.20 0.65
CA ALA A 45 16.60 2.10 0.38
C ALA A 45 16.53 0.98 1.42
N LEU A 46 16.44 1.31 2.71
CA LEU A 46 16.56 0.35 3.82
C LEU A 46 15.21 -0.08 4.40
N CYS A 47 14.15 0.71 4.31
CA CYS A 47 12.86 0.35 4.92
C CYS A 47 11.81 0.07 3.87
N GLN A 48 11.61 0.99 2.93
CA GLN A 48 10.52 0.85 1.97
C GLN A 48 10.73 -0.31 1.00
N SER A 49 11.97 -0.56 0.56
CA SER A 49 12.33 -1.70 -0.30
C SER A 49 11.85 -3.05 0.29
N HIS A 50 12.14 -3.29 1.57
CA HIS A 50 11.72 -4.51 2.27
C HIS A 50 10.21 -4.61 2.46
N MET A 51 9.54 -3.49 2.74
CA MET A 51 8.06 -3.48 2.86
C MET A 51 7.38 -3.67 1.51
N ALA A 52 7.91 -3.08 0.43
CA ALA A 52 7.33 -3.13 -0.90
C ALA A 52 7.43 -4.51 -1.54
N TYR A 53 8.42 -5.31 -1.11
CA TYR A 53 8.66 -6.64 -1.68
C TYR A 53 7.42 -7.54 -1.52
N CYS A 54 6.84 -7.93 -2.66
CA CYS A 54 5.63 -8.73 -2.77
C CYS A 54 4.44 -8.19 -1.95
N ILE A 55 4.39 -6.87 -1.68
CA ILE A 55 3.38 -6.27 -0.80
C ILE A 55 1.94 -6.54 -1.24
N THR A 56 1.69 -6.72 -2.54
CA THR A 56 0.37 -7.06 -3.08
C THR A 56 -0.17 -8.40 -2.57
N ILE A 57 0.73 -9.29 -2.15
CA ILE A 57 0.38 -10.66 -1.70
C ILE A 57 0.11 -10.69 -0.19
N TRP A 58 0.86 -9.95 0.63
CA TRP A 58 0.78 -10.05 2.09
C TRP A 58 0.31 -8.77 2.79
N GLY A 59 0.20 -7.64 2.08
CA GLY A 59 -0.11 -6.34 2.66
C GLY A 59 -1.51 -6.20 3.26
N HIS A 60 -2.44 -7.09 2.91
CA HIS A 60 -3.77 -7.17 3.55
C HIS A 60 -3.74 -7.88 4.91
N ALA A 61 -2.66 -8.61 5.24
CA ALA A 61 -2.63 -9.48 6.41
C ALA A 61 -2.80 -8.69 7.71
N ALA A 62 -3.56 -9.23 8.67
CA ALA A 62 -3.75 -8.59 9.98
C ALA A 62 -2.42 -8.33 10.70
N SER A 63 -1.44 -9.22 10.52
CA SER A 63 -0.08 -9.08 11.07
C SER A 63 0.70 -7.91 10.46
N ALA A 64 0.31 -7.39 9.29
CA ALA A 64 0.97 -6.24 8.66
C ALA A 64 0.85 -4.95 9.49
N LYS A 65 -0.11 -4.88 10.44
CA LYS A 65 -0.19 -3.79 11.44
C LYS A 65 1.10 -3.65 12.25
N ARG A 66 1.83 -4.75 12.50
CA ARG A 66 3.14 -4.75 13.17
C ARG A 66 4.17 -3.98 12.33
N VAL A 67 4.23 -4.26 11.03
CA VAL A 67 5.13 -3.58 10.07
C VAL A 67 4.80 -2.09 10.01
N PHE A 68 3.52 -1.72 9.94
CA PHE A 68 3.12 -0.32 9.98
C PHE A 68 3.53 0.37 11.29
N GLY A 69 3.41 -0.31 12.43
CA GLY A 69 3.93 0.16 13.70
C GLY A 69 5.44 0.46 13.67
N MET A 70 6.23 -0.42 13.03
CA MET A 70 7.67 -0.23 12.83
C MET A 70 7.97 0.92 11.87
N GLN A 71 7.20 1.06 10.78
CA GLN A 71 7.33 2.19 9.87
C GLN A 71 7.15 3.51 10.61
N ARG A 72 6.13 3.65 11.46
CA ARG A 72 5.92 4.87 12.25
C ARG A 72 7.10 5.18 13.17
N LYS A 73 7.72 4.16 13.77
CA LYS A 73 8.96 4.34 14.57
C LYS A 73 10.09 4.90 13.71
N VAL A 74 10.32 4.36 12.51
CA VAL A 74 11.32 4.90 11.57
C VAL A 74 11.00 6.34 11.20
N ILE A 75 9.73 6.65 10.88
CA ILE A 75 9.33 8.00 10.47
C ILE A 75 9.58 9.02 11.57
N ARG A 76 9.40 8.68 12.85
CA ARG A 76 9.78 9.58 13.95
C ARG A 76 11.28 9.87 13.97
N VAL A 77 12.11 8.87 13.70
CA VAL A 77 13.56 9.07 13.56
C VAL A 77 13.87 10.00 12.38
N VAL A 78 13.33 9.70 11.20
CA VAL A 78 13.57 10.48 9.98
C VAL A 78 13.07 11.92 10.10
N ALA A 79 11.93 12.11 10.76
CA ALA A 79 11.30 13.41 10.97
C ALA A 79 11.81 14.17 12.21
N ARG A 80 12.70 13.56 13.00
CA ARG A 80 13.19 14.07 14.31
C ARG A 80 12.05 14.42 15.28
N LEU A 81 11.08 13.53 15.40
CA LEU A 81 9.93 13.68 16.30
C LEU A 81 10.13 12.93 17.62
N PHE A 82 9.47 13.41 18.67
CA PHE A 82 9.43 12.70 19.95
C PHE A 82 8.67 11.38 19.82
N TYR A 83 8.97 10.46 20.75
CA TYR A 83 8.52 9.07 20.71
C TYR A 83 6.99 8.89 20.55
N ARG A 84 6.18 9.75 21.18
CA ARG A 84 4.71 9.66 21.17
C ARG A 84 4.03 10.61 20.16
N THR A 85 4.79 11.45 19.46
CA THR A 85 4.21 12.42 18.52
C THR A 85 3.51 11.69 17.37
N ASP A 86 2.40 12.27 16.91
CA ASP A 86 1.71 11.80 15.72
C ASP A 86 2.59 11.94 14.48
N CYS A 87 2.55 10.92 13.61
CA CYS A 87 3.37 10.86 12.41
C CYS A 87 2.62 11.29 11.15
N LYS A 88 1.32 11.59 11.21
CA LYS A 88 0.48 11.76 10.02
C LYS A 88 0.93 12.96 9.20
N SER A 89 1.23 14.09 9.85
CA SER A 89 1.81 15.27 9.22
C SER A 89 3.22 15.00 8.67
N ALA A 90 4.02 14.18 9.36
CA ALA A 90 5.37 13.82 8.94
C ALA A 90 5.38 12.99 7.65
N PHE A 91 4.46 12.03 7.48
CA PHE A 91 4.30 11.29 6.22
C PHE A 91 4.08 12.24 5.04
N LYS A 92 3.17 13.22 5.18
CA LYS A 92 2.87 14.21 4.14
C LYS A 92 4.07 15.10 3.83
N ARG A 93 4.70 15.65 4.86
CA ARG A 93 5.87 16.55 4.76
C ARG A 93 7.07 15.84 4.14
N LEU A 94 7.35 14.61 4.57
CA LEU A 94 8.43 13.80 4.02
C LEU A 94 8.07 13.16 2.67
N ARG A 95 6.84 13.32 2.17
CA ARG A 95 6.39 12.69 0.90
C ARG A 95 6.73 11.18 0.91
N ILE A 96 6.34 10.51 1.98
CA ILE A 96 6.47 9.06 2.18
C ILE A 96 5.07 8.47 2.33
N MET A 97 4.79 7.39 1.59
CA MET A 97 3.56 6.63 1.75
C MET A 97 3.60 5.81 3.05
N THR A 98 2.46 5.73 3.74
CA THR A 98 2.29 4.72 4.78
C THR A 98 2.32 3.33 4.16
N PHE A 99 2.49 2.30 4.98
CA PHE A 99 2.44 0.91 4.56
C PHE A 99 1.14 0.59 3.80
N TYR A 100 -0.01 1.03 4.33
CA TYR A 100 -1.31 0.83 3.69
C TYR A 100 -1.45 1.62 2.40
N SER A 101 -0.97 2.88 2.35
CA SER A 101 -0.92 3.65 1.10
C SER A 101 -0.06 2.96 0.03
N LEU A 102 1.09 2.41 0.43
CA LEU A 102 1.97 1.66 -0.47
C LEU A 102 1.31 0.38 -0.98
N TYR A 103 0.64 -0.37 -0.09
CA TYR A 103 -0.11 -1.57 -0.45
C TYR A 103 -1.21 -1.27 -1.48
N VAL A 104 -2.08 -0.29 -1.19
CA VAL A 104 -3.15 0.16 -2.07
C VAL A 104 -2.58 0.63 -3.41
N TYR A 105 -1.52 1.45 -3.40
CA TYR A 105 -0.86 1.92 -4.61
C TYR A 105 -0.36 0.77 -5.49
N SER A 106 0.32 -0.21 -4.89
CA SER A 106 0.82 -1.39 -5.60
C SER A 106 -0.31 -2.23 -6.17
N CYS A 107 -1.40 -2.41 -5.44
CA CYS A 107 -2.61 -3.11 -5.92
C CYS A 107 -3.27 -2.36 -7.09
N LEU A 108 -3.43 -1.04 -7.00
CA LEU A 108 -4.00 -0.24 -8.09
C LEU A 108 -3.14 -0.28 -9.35
N CYS A 109 -1.81 -0.21 -9.21
CA CYS A 109 -0.88 -0.37 -10.33
C CYS A 109 -0.97 -1.76 -10.94
N TYR A 110 -1.12 -2.80 -10.12
CA TYR A 110 -1.32 -4.18 -10.58
C TYR A 110 -2.63 -4.33 -11.36
N ALA A 111 -3.74 -3.81 -10.85
CA ALA A 111 -5.03 -3.84 -11.55
C ALA A 111 -4.93 -3.13 -12.91
N LYS A 112 -4.37 -1.91 -12.94
CA LYS A 112 -4.23 -1.11 -14.16
C LYS A 112 -3.35 -1.78 -15.21
N ALA A 113 -2.30 -2.48 -14.81
CA ALA A 113 -1.41 -3.19 -15.72
C ALA A 113 -2.04 -4.47 -16.30
N ASN A 114 -2.95 -5.10 -15.55
CA ASN A 114 -3.56 -6.38 -15.91
C ASN A 114 -5.04 -6.26 -16.23
N LEU A 115 -5.52 -5.10 -16.69
CA LEU A 115 -6.94 -4.89 -17.02
C LEU A 115 -7.47 -5.94 -18.00
N HIS A 116 -6.64 -6.34 -18.97
CA HIS A 116 -6.98 -7.38 -19.96
C HIS A 116 -7.18 -8.78 -19.35
N CYS A 117 -6.68 -9.04 -18.14
CA CYS A 117 -6.87 -10.32 -17.45
C CYS A 117 -8.16 -10.35 -16.60
N PHE A 118 -8.86 -9.23 -16.46
CA PHE A 118 -10.08 -9.12 -15.64
C PHE A 118 -11.30 -8.98 -16.53
N ASN A 119 -12.30 -9.85 -16.33
CA ASN A 119 -13.60 -9.69 -16.97
C ASN A 119 -14.35 -8.53 -16.31
N THR A 120 -15.10 -7.77 -17.09
CA THR A 120 -16.03 -6.75 -16.60
C THR A 120 -17.40 -7.36 -16.33
N CYS A 121 -18.24 -6.63 -15.59
CA CYS A 121 -19.64 -7.03 -15.40
C CYS A 121 -20.46 -6.99 -16.71
N LYS A 122 -20.04 -6.19 -17.72
CA LYS A 122 -20.65 -6.18 -19.07
C LYS A 122 -20.46 -7.52 -19.81
N ASP A 123 -19.35 -8.21 -19.59
CA ASP A 123 -19.02 -9.43 -20.34
C ASP A 123 -19.91 -10.64 -19.96
N VAL A 124 -20.69 -10.54 -18.88
CA VAL A 124 -21.50 -11.64 -18.34
C VAL A 124 -23.01 -11.37 -18.43
N HIS A 125 -23.43 -10.11 -18.48
CA HIS A 125 -24.83 -9.74 -18.50
C HIS A 125 -25.16 -8.92 -19.75
N SER A 126 -26.19 -9.34 -20.48
CA SER A 126 -26.70 -8.68 -21.70
C SER A 126 -27.40 -7.34 -21.45
N HIS A 127 -27.66 -6.97 -20.19
CA HIS A 127 -28.35 -5.74 -19.81
C HIS A 127 -27.45 -4.79 -19.03
N SER A 128 -27.51 -3.50 -19.37
CA SER A 128 -26.69 -2.46 -18.77
C SER A 128 -27.06 -2.23 -17.30
N THR A 129 -26.17 -2.63 -16.39
CA THR A 129 -26.30 -2.31 -14.96
C THR A 129 -25.43 -1.09 -14.60
N ARG A 130 -25.78 -0.36 -13.53
CA ARG A 130 -25.00 0.79 -13.04
C ARG A 130 -23.52 0.48 -12.77
N ASN A 131 -23.19 -0.79 -12.52
CA ASN A 131 -21.83 -1.28 -12.27
C ASN A 131 -21.24 -2.06 -13.44
N SER A 132 -21.81 -1.94 -14.64
CA SER A 132 -21.42 -2.76 -15.79
C SER A 132 -19.93 -2.58 -16.15
N GLU A 133 -19.37 -1.39 -15.97
CA GLU A 133 -17.95 -1.07 -16.20
C GLU A 133 -16.99 -1.48 -15.08
N ASN A 134 -17.51 -1.98 -13.95
CA ASN A 134 -16.65 -2.47 -12.88
C ASN A 134 -16.03 -3.82 -13.26
N LEU A 135 -14.79 -4.00 -12.82
CA LEU A 135 -14.11 -5.29 -12.90
C LEU A 135 -14.85 -6.28 -12.01
N ARG A 136 -15.10 -7.49 -12.53
CA ARG A 136 -15.77 -8.54 -11.79
C ARG A 136 -14.85 -9.01 -10.67
N THR A 137 -15.32 -8.90 -9.44
CA THR A 137 -14.63 -9.53 -8.30
C THR A 137 -14.76 -11.05 -8.43
N PRO A 138 -13.67 -11.81 -8.33
CA PRO A 138 -13.77 -13.26 -8.35
C PRO A 138 -14.63 -13.72 -7.17
N PHE A 139 -15.60 -14.60 -7.40
CA PHE A 139 -16.32 -15.24 -6.30
C PHE A 139 -15.37 -16.23 -5.64
N VAL A 140 -15.10 -16.02 -4.36
CA VAL A 140 -14.17 -16.83 -3.61
C VAL A 140 -14.80 -17.17 -2.26
N ARG A 141 -15.11 -18.45 -2.06
CA ARG A 141 -15.80 -18.97 -0.86
C ARG A 141 -15.00 -18.77 0.43
N LEU A 142 -13.69 -18.96 0.36
CA LEU A 142 -12.80 -18.90 1.52
C LEU A 142 -12.19 -17.50 1.65
N ALA A 143 -12.24 -16.91 2.84
CA ALA A 143 -11.58 -15.63 3.13
C ALA A 143 -10.06 -15.68 2.81
N THR A 144 -9.42 -16.83 3.06
CA THR A 144 -7.99 -17.04 2.74
C THR A 144 -7.66 -16.95 1.26
N SER A 145 -8.61 -17.26 0.40
CA SER A 145 -8.44 -17.16 -1.04
C SER A 145 -8.74 -15.74 -1.56
N GLN A 146 -9.37 -14.88 -0.74
CA GLN A 146 -9.55 -13.44 -1.01
C GLN A 146 -8.29 -12.62 -0.71
N TYR A 147 -7.26 -13.25 -0.14
CA TYR A 147 -5.98 -12.63 0.20
C TYR A 147 -5.07 -12.39 -1.01
N GLY A 148 -5.43 -12.97 -2.17
CA GLY A 148 -4.71 -12.76 -3.42
C GLY A 148 -4.85 -11.33 -3.97
N PRO A 149 -3.89 -10.91 -4.81
CA PRO A 149 -3.90 -9.58 -5.41
C PRO A 149 -5.13 -9.35 -6.30
N ASN A 150 -5.69 -10.40 -6.90
CA ASN A 150 -6.85 -10.32 -7.79
C ASN A 150 -8.12 -9.85 -7.08
N PHE A 151 -8.26 -10.11 -5.77
CA PHE A 151 -9.45 -9.69 -5.03
C PHE A 151 -9.33 -8.21 -4.60
N TRP A 152 -8.30 -7.90 -3.81
CA TRP A 152 -8.13 -6.55 -3.25
C TRP A 152 -7.79 -5.50 -4.31
N SER A 153 -7.01 -5.85 -5.35
CA SER A 153 -6.69 -4.90 -6.42
C SER A 153 -7.93 -4.50 -7.21
N VAL A 154 -8.81 -5.46 -7.52
CA VAL A 154 -10.11 -5.19 -8.15
C VAL A 154 -11.00 -4.35 -7.23
N LYS A 155 -11.08 -4.70 -5.94
CA LYS A 155 -11.89 -3.95 -4.97
C LYS A 155 -11.44 -2.49 -4.86
N PHE A 156 -10.13 -2.22 -4.77
CA PHE A 156 -9.61 -0.86 -4.76
C PHE A 156 -9.87 -0.15 -6.10
N PHE A 157 -9.59 -0.83 -7.22
CA PHE A 157 -9.77 -0.24 -8.54
C PHE A 157 -11.22 0.17 -8.80
N ASN A 158 -12.19 -0.66 -8.41
CA ASN A 158 -13.61 -0.38 -8.59
C ASN A 158 -14.10 0.83 -7.78
N ALA A 159 -13.46 1.12 -6.64
CA ALA A 159 -13.78 2.26 -5.79
C ALA A 159 -13.23 3.60 -6.32
N LEU A 160 -12.38 3.59 -7.36
CA LEU A 160 -11.92 4.83 -7.99
C LEU A 160 -13.04 5.51 -8.79
N PRO A 161 -12.99 6.84 -8.97
CA PRO A 161 -13.79 7.54 -9.97
C PRO A 161 -13.43 7.11 -11.41
N THR A 162 -14.40 7.09 -12.32
CA THR A 162 -14.23 6.65 -13.70
C THR A 162 -13.21 7.50 -14.46
N GLU A 163 -13.15 8.80 -14.15
CA GLU A 163 -12.21 9.77 -14.70
C GLU A 163 -10.76 9.31 -14.47
N ILE A 164 -10.48 8.81 -13.26
CA ILE A 164 -9.16 8.31 -12.90
C ILE A 164 -8.91 6.94 -13.53
N LYS A 165 -9.90 6.04 -13.51
CA LYS A 165 -9.77 4.71 -14.14
C LYS A 165 -9.35 4.82 -15.61
N ASN A 166 -9.88 5.81 -16.33
CA ASN A 166 -9.66 6.00 -17.77
C ASN A 166 -8.34 6.69 -18.13
N LEU A 167 -7.59 7.22 -17.14
CA LEU A 167 -6.31 7.87 -17.43
C LEU A 167 -5.29 6.90 -18.07
N PRO A 168 -4.38 7.43 -18.92
CA PRO A 168 -3.19 6.71 -19.34
C PRO A 168 -2.37 6.25 -18.14
N THR A 169 -1.71 5.09 -18.25
CA THR A 169 -1.00 4.43 -17.13
C THR A 169 -0.03 5.35 -16.39
N HIS A 170 0.68 6.24 -17.09
CA HIS A 170 1.63 7.16 -16.45
C HIS A 170 0.92 8.25 -15.61
N LEU A 171 -0.16 8.85 -16.14
CA LEU A 171 -0.97 9.84 -15.42
C LEU A 171 -1.72 9.19 -14.25
N PHE A 172 -2.27 8.00 -14.46
CA PHE A 172 -2.90 7.20 -13.42
C PHE A 172 -1.97 6.99 -12.22
N LYS A 173 -0.76 6.46 -12.47
CA LYS A 173 0.24 6.23 -11.42
C LYS A 173 0.60 7.51 -10.69
N LYS A 174 0.79 8.62 -11.43
CA LYS A 174 1.11 9.93 -10.85
C LYS A 174 -0.02 10.45 -9.95
N GLN A 175 -1.26 10.47 -10.44
CA GLN A 175 -2.41 11.02 -9.69
C GLN A 175 -2.75 10.19 -8.46
N VAL A 176 -2.75 8.86 -8.57
CA VAL A 176 -2.95 7.96 -7.43
C VAL A 176 -1.84 8.16 -6.39
N LYS A 177 -0.58 8.23 -6.83
CA LYS A 177 0.56 8.48 -5.94
C LYS A 177 0.42 9.79 -5.17
N GLU A 178 0.15 10.89 -5.85
CA GLU A 178 -0.03 12.21 -5.20
C GLU A 178 -1.21 12.22 -4.24
N THR A 179 -2.33 11.60 -4.62
CA THR A 179 -3.51 11.50 -3.75
C THR A 179 -3.20 10.75 -2.45
N LEU A 180 -2.49 9.62 -2.54
CA LEU A 180 -2.13 8.80 -1.38
C LEU A 180 -1.02 9.43 -0.53
N LEU A 181 -0.14 10.25 -1.11
CA LEU A 181 0.85 11.05 -0.36
C LEU A 181 0.17 12.18 0.43
N CYS A 182 -0.89 12.78 -0.12
CA CYS A 182 -1.66 13.82 0.56
C CYS A 182 -2.64 13.26 1.62
N ASN A 183 -3.03 11.99 1.50
CA ASN A 183 -3.97 11.29 2.37
C ASN A 183 -3.34 10.00 2.94
N PRO A 184 -2.46 10.09 3.96
CA PRO A 184 -1.83 8.93 4.59
C PRO A 184 -2.86 7.98 5.20
N LEU A 185 -2.84 6.71 4.77
CA LEU A 185 -3.74 5.66 5.24
C LEU A 185 -3.15 4.94 6.47
N TYR A 186 -3.93 4.77 7.53
CA TYR A 186 -3.52 4.08 8.77
C TYR A 186 -4.18 2.70 8.91
N CYS A 187 -5.18 2.41 8.08
CA CYS A 187 -5.69 1.08 7.79
C CYS A 187 -6.16 0.98 6.33
N ILE A 188 -6.69 -0.17 5.93
CA ILE A 188 -7.18 -0.39 4.56
C ILE A 188 -8.50 0.36 4.34
N GLU A 189 -9.35 0.41 5.36
CA GLU A 189 -10.69 1.01 5.33
C GLU A 189 -10.61 2.51 5.04
N ASP A 190 -9.57 3.19 5.53
CA ASP A 190 -9.32 4.62 5.27
C ASP A 190 -9.36 4.96 3.78
N TYR A 191 -8.95 4.02 2.91
CA TYR A 191 -8.93 4.21 1.47
C TYR A 191 -10.31 4.54 0.89
N PHE A 192 -11.37 3.86 1.37
CA PHE A 192 -12.71 4.00 0.80
C PHE A 192 -13.37 5.34 1.16
N VAL A 193 -12.76 6.12 2.06
CA VAL A 193 -13.19 7.47 2.43
C VAL A 193 -12.35 8.55 1.72
N VAL A 194 -11.25 8.16 1.05
CA VAL A 194 -10.39 9.11 0.33
C VAL A 194 -11.12 9.67 -0.88
N LYS A 195 -11.22 11.00 -0.93
CA LYS A 195 -11.71 11.71 -2.11
C LYS A 195 -10.57 11.91 -3.10
N PHE A 196 -10.71 11.27 -4.25
CA PHE A 196 -9.86 11.51 -5.40
C PHE A 196 -10.33 12.79 -6.11
N LYS A 197 -9.47 13.81 -6.15
CA LYS A 197 -9.73 15.02 -6.92
C LYS A 197 -9.42 14.73 -8.40
N CYS A 198 -10.37 15.04 -9.26
CA CYS A 198 -10.20 15.03 -10.71
C CYS A 198 -9.47 16.30 -11.15
#